data_AF-A0A3M6CX60-F1
#
_entry.id   AF-A0A3M6CX60-F1
#
_cell.length_a   1.000
_cell.length_b   1.000
_cell.length_c   1.000
_cell.angle_alpha   90.00
_cell.angle_beta   90.00
_cell.angle_gamma   90.00
#
_symmetry.space_group_name_H-M   'P 1'
#
loop_
_entity.id
_entity.type
_entity.pdbx_description
1 polymer ?
#
loop_
_entity_poly.entity_id
_entity_poly.type
_entity_poly.pdbx_seq_one_letter_code
_entity_poly.pdbx_strand_id
1 'polypeptide(L)' 'MFTGMEPYQGVEMSNKAQIDAVEHLLMAVLEEKTTRDIERVFEKAQVSIMGSAGPRGPTQKTQAFEYLRHIRTNMSD' A
#
# COMPACT_ATOMS: atom_id res chain seq x y z
N MET A 1 4.06 21.21 -7.23
CA MET A 1 4.92 20.55 -6.23
C MET A 1 4.02 19.82 -5.27
N PHE A 2 4.03 18.49 -5.26
CA PHE A 2 3.30 17.71 -4.26
C PHE A 2 4.16 17.69 -3.01
N THR A 3 3.81 18.55 -2.05
CA THR A 3 4.45 18.63 -0.73
C THR A 3 4.15 17.33 0.02
N GLY A 4 5.19 16.67 0.50
CA GLY A 4 5.11 15.42 1.25
C GLY A 4 4.11 15.52 2.38
N MET A 5 3.31 14.47 2.54
CA MET A 5 2.42 14.28 3.68
C MET A 5 3.26 13.91 4.91
N GLU A 6 3.01 14.56 6.04
CA GLU A 6 3.70 14.33 7.31
C GLU A 6 3.78 12.82 7.66
N PRO A 7 4.93 12.35 8.17
CA PRO A 7 5.22 10.93 8.27
C PRO A 7 4.50 10.23 9.43
N TYR A 8 3.95 9.04 9.13
CA TYR A 8 3.69 8.04 10.16
C TYR A 8 5.03 7.63 10.79
N GLN A 9 5.20 7.95 12.08
CA GLN A 9 6.40 7.63 12.88
C GLN A 9 7.68 8.42 12.53
N GLY A 10 7.59 9.64 12.00
CA GLY A 10 8.77 10.51 11.87
C GLY A 10 9.77 10.14 10.77
N VAL A 11 9.42 9.19 9.89
CA VAL A 11 10.22 8.82 8.71
C VAL A 11 9.55 9.38 7.46
N GLU A 12 10.14 10.39 6.81
CA GLU A 12 9.65 10.87 5.51
C GLU A 12 9.47 9.69 4.54
N MET A 13 8.23 9.47 4.13
CA MET A 13 7.89 8.38 3.21
C MET A 13 8.07 8.85 1.78
N SER A 14 8.76 8.04 0.97
CA SER A 14 8.93 8.35 -0.44
C SER A 14 7.59 8.36 -1.17
N ASN A 15 7.36 9.37 -2.03
CA ASN A 15 6.24 9.41 -2.96
C ASN A 15 6.14 8.11 -3.80
N LYS A 16 7.28 7.46 -4.08
CA LYS A 16 7.31 6.18 -4.79
C LYS A 16 6.63 5.06 -3.99
N ALA A 17 6.90 4.99 -2.69
CA ALA A 17 6.31 3.97 -1.82
C ALA A 17 4.79 4.15 -1.66
N GLN A 18 4.32 5.40 -1.65
CA GLN A 18 2.89 5.71 -1.65
C GLN A 18 2.21 5.27 -2.95
N ILE A 19 2.83 5.58 -4.09
CA ILE A 19 2.35 5.14 -5.41
C ILE A 19 2.31 3.61 -5.47
N ASP A 20 3.38 2.95 -5.03
CA ASP A 20 3.47 1.48 -5.04
C ASP A 20 2.34 0.86 -4.20
N ALA A 21 2.10 1.38 -2.99
CA ALA A 21 1.01 0.90 -2.15
C ALA A 21 -0.37 1.02 -2.83
N VAL A 22 -0.65 2.15 -3.48
CA VAL A 22 -1.91 2.39 -4.20
C VAL A 22 -2.01 1.50 -5.45
N GLU A 23 -0.92 1.32 -6.19
CA GLU A 23 -0.86 0.46 -7.37
C GLU A 23 -1.19 -0.99 -7.01
N HIS A 24 -0.56 -1.52 -5.96
CA HIS A 24 -0.82 -2.88 -5.49
C HIS A 24 -2.22 -3.06 -4.90
N LEU A 25 -2.77 -2.03 -4.25
CA LEU A 25 -4.17 -2.03 -3.80
C LEU A 25 -5.13 -2.08 -4.99
N LEU A 26 -4.91 -1.25 -6.01
CA LEU A 26 -5.73 -1.23 -7.22
C LEU A 26 -5.68 -2.58 -7.96
N MET A 27 -4.48 -3.17 -8.11
CA MET A 27 -4.34 -4.50 -8.71
C MET A 27 -5.16 -5.55 -7.94
N ALA A 28 -5.08 -5.55 -6.61
CA ALA A 28 -5.86 -6.47 -5.78
C ALA A 28 -7.38 -6.28 -5.94
N VAL A 29 -7.86 -5.03 -6.05
CA VAL A 29 -9.27 -4.73 -6.35
C VAL A 29 -9.68 -5.27 -7.71
N LEU A 30 -8.87 -5.07 -8.74
CA LEU A 30 -9.18 -5.50 -10.11
C LEU A 30 -9.15 -7.03 -10.28
N GLU A 31 -8.28 -7.71 -9.54
CA GLU A 31 -8.22 -9.19 -9.50
C GLU A 31 -9.41 -9.81 -8.76
N GLU A 32 -9.97 -9.09 -7.79
CA GLU A 32 -11.13 -9.55 -7.03
C GLU A 32 -12.42 -9.33 -7.83
N LYS A 33 -12.82 -10.35 -8.60
CA LYS A 33 -14.03 -10.31 -9.45
C LYS A 33 -15.33 -10.08 -8.68
N THR A 34 -15.33 -10.28 -7.36
CA THR A 34 -16.47 -10.12 -6.47
C THR A 34 -16.09 -9.18 -5.34
N THR A 35 -16.12 -7.88 -5.61
CA THR A 35 -15.63 -6.76 -4.77
C THR A 35 -16.39 -6.55 -3.44
N ARG A 36 -16.59 -7.59 -2.63
CA ARG A 36 -17.31 -7.49 -1.33
C ARG A 36 -16.44 -7.72 -0.10
N ASP A 37 -15.24 -8.25 -0.27
CA ASP A 37 -14.35 -8.52 0.84
C ASP A 37 -13.16 -7.57 0.81
N ILE A 38 -13.34 -6.42 1.47
CA ILE A 38 -12.31 -5.39 1.55
C ILE A 38 -11.06 -5.89 2.30
N GLU A 39 -11.25 -6.76 3.29
CA GLU A 39 -10.16 -7.37 4.06
C GLU A 39 -9.29 -8.24 3.15
N ARG A 40 -9.91 -9.09 2.34
CA ARG A 40 -9.20 -9.91 1.35
C ARG A 40 -8.45 -9.08 0.31
N VAL A 41 -9.01 -7.94 -0.10
CA VAL A 41 -8.33 -7.01 -1.02
C VAL A 41 -7.06 -6.45 -0.38
N PHE A 42 -7.12 -6.01 0.87
CA PHE A 42 -5.94 -5.53 1.59
C PHE A 42 -4.90 -6.62 1.81
N GLU A 43 -5.30 -7.84 2.17
CA GLU A 43 -4.38 -8.98 2.31
C GLU A 43 -3.66 -9.30 0.99
N LYS A 44 -4.38 -9.32 -0.14
CA LYS A 44 -3.79 -9.53 -1.47
C LYS A 44 -2.78 -8.44 -1.82
N ALA A 45 -3.12 -7.18 -1.56
CA ALA A 45 -2.22 -6.07 -1.80
C ALA A 45 -0.94 -6.18 -0.95
N GLN A 46 -1.05 -6.56 0.32
CA GLN A 46 0.10 -6.79 1.20
C GLN A 46 1.00 -7.92 0.67
N VAL A 47 0.41 -9.05 0.29
CA VAL A 47 1.15 -10.18 -0.31
C VAL A 47 1.86 -9.75 -1.58
N SER A 48 1.19 -8.95 -2.43
CA SER A 48 1.75 -8.46 -3.69
C SER A 48 2.96 -7.53 -3.46
N ILE A 49 2.88 -6.59 -2.51
CA ILE A 49 3.99 -5.69 -2.11
C ILE A 49 5.17 -6.49 -1.56
N MET A 50 4.91 -7.50 -0.72
CA MET A 50 5.96 -8.32 -0.13
C MET A 50 6.55 -9.33 -1.12
N GLY A 51 5.80 -9.71 -2.14
CA GLY A 51 6.16 -10.67 -3.17
C GLY A 51 7.16 -10.15 -4.21
N SER A 52 7.35 -10.93 -5.27
CA SER A 52 8.25 -10.60 -6.38
C SER A 52 7.74 -9.45 -7.27
N ALA A 53 6.42 -9.20 -7.27
CA ALA A 53 5.80 -8.11 -8.00
C ALA A 53 5.97 -6.75 -7.31
N GLY A 54 6.32 -6.75 -6.03
CA GLY A 54 6.44 -5.54 -5.22
C GLY A 54 7.69 -4.69 -5.47
N PRO A 55 7.84 -3.59 -4.72
CA PRO A 55 8.97 -2.68 -4.85
C PRO A 55 10.33 -3.37 -4.69
N ARG A 56 11.34 -2.85 -5.40
CA ARG A 56 12.71 -3.36 -5.28
C ARG A 56 13.37 -2.84 -4.01
N GLY A 57 13.70 -3.76 -3.10
CA GLY A 57 14.46 -3.50 -1.89
C GLY A 57 13.61 -3.55 -0.62
N PRO A 58 14.21 -3.98 0.51
CA PRO A 58 13.47 -4.18 1.76
C PRO A 58 12.87 -2.86 2.29
N THR A 59 13.58 -1.74 2.22
CA THR A 59 13.10 -0.44 2.68
C THR A 59 11.87 0.02 1.92
N GLN A 60 11.87 -0.11 0.59
CA GLN A 60 10.76 0.29 -0.27
C GLN A 60 9.52 -0.57 -0.01
N LYS A 61 9.71 -1.88 0.17
CA LYS A 61 8.64 -2.81 0.55
C LYS A 61 8.01 -2.44 1.89
N THR A 62 8.84 -2.18 2.90
CA THR A 62 8.37 -1.74 4.22
C THR A 62 7.60 -0.43 4.13
N GLN A 63 8.10 0.57 3.42
CA GLN A 63 7.43 1.85 3.27
C GLN A 63 6.07 1.73 2.55
N ALA A 64 6.01 0.94 1.46
CA ALA A 64 4.75 0.70 0.74
C ALA A 64 3.74 -0.07 1.60
N PHE A 65 4.20 -1.06 2.36
CA PHE A 65 3.34 -1.81 3.28
C PHE A 65 2.78 -0.92 4.40
N GLU A 66 3.60 -0.08 5.01
CA GLU A 66 3.16 0.85 6.04
C GLU A 66 2.15 1.87 5.50
N TYR A 67 2.34 2.35 4.26
CA TYR A 67 1.35 3.21 3.62
C TYR A 67 0.04 2.49 3.33
N LEU A 68 0.10 1.23 2.88
CA LEU A 68 -1.10 0.43 2.68
C LEU A 68 -1.87 0.23 4.00
N ARG A 69 -1.15 0.02 5.11
CA ARG A 69 -1.73 -0.04 6.46
C ARG A 69 -2.40 1.29 6.84
N HIS A 70 -1.75 2.42 6.54
CA HIS A 70 -2.33 3.74 6.75
C HIS A 70 -3.67 3.92 6.01
N ILE A 71 -3.73 3.56 4.71
CA ILE A 71 -4.96 3.62 3.92
C ILE A 71 -6.07 2.80 4.59
N ARG A 72 -5.75 1.57 5.03
CA ARG A 72 -6.72 0.69 5.69
C ARG A 72 -7.29 1.31 6.96
N THR A 73 -6.44 1.89 7.82
CA THR A 73 -6.88 2.55 9.05
C THR A 73 -7.84 3.70 8.75
N ASN A 74 -7.52 4.56 7.78
CA ASN A 74 -8.38 5.69 7.41
C ASN A 74 -9.71 5.29 6.75
N MET A 75 -9.83 4.08 6.22
CA MET A 75 -11.06 3.57 5.58
C MET A 75 -11.95 2.79 6.55
N SER A 76 -11.44 2.47 7.75
CA SER A 76 -12.17 1.71 8.77
C SER A 76 -12.88 2.62 9.79
N ASP A 77 -12.65 3.93 9.70
CA ASP A 77 -13.39 4.99 10.40
C ASP A 77 -14.55 5.51 9.53
#